data_AF-A0A947UIG0-F1
#
_entry.id   AF-A0A947UIG0-F1
#
_cell.length_a   1.000
_cell.length_b   1.000
_cell.length_c   1.000
_cell.angle_alpha   90.00
_cell.angle_beta   90.00
_cell.angle_gamma   90.00
#
_symmetry.space_group_name_H-M   'P 1'
#
loop_
_entity.id
_entity.type
_entity.pdbx_description
1 polymer ?
#
loop_
_entity_poly.entity_id
_entity_poly.type
_entity_poly.pdbx_seq_one_letter_code
_entity_poly.pdbx_strand_id
1 'polypeptide(L)' 'MIRQQLQQLMWERAGIIRRRKDLKKAFEQIKKWEMQKMEDVELRNMLLVSRLIVEAALKRKKSLGCHFVL' A
#
# COMPACT_ATOMS: atom_id res chain seq x y z
N MET A 1 -1.89 -11.94 -11.62
CA MET A 1 -1.54 -10.57 -12.04
C MET A 1 -1.58 -9.56 -10.89
N ILE A 2 -2.73 -9.38 -10.21
CA ILE A 2 -2.87 -8.39 -9.11
C ILE A 2 -1.84 -8.59 -7.99
N ARG A 3 -1.53 -9.84 -7.62
CA ARG A 3 -0.50 -10.13 -6.59
C ARG A 3 0.85 -9.50 -6.92
N GLN A 4 1.38 -9.72 -8.12
CA GLN A 4 2.65 -9.16 -8.56
C GLN A 4 2.58 -7.63 -8.66
N GLN A 5 1.47 -7.10 -9.18
CA GLN A 5 1.25 -5.66 -9.25
C GLN A 5 1.19 -5.01 -7.86
N LEU A 6 0.58 -5.68 -6.87
CA LEU A 6 0.54 -5.23 -5.48
C LEU A 6 1.93 -5.21 -4.86
N GLN A 7 2.71 -6.28 -5.05
CA GLN A 7 4.09 -6.35 -4.56
C GLN A 7 4.94 -5.21 -5.14
N GLN A 8 4.86 -4.99 -6.46
CA GLN A 8 5.56 -3.90 -7.13
C GLN A 8 5.09 -2.53 -6.61
N LEU A 9 3.77 -2.31 -6.50
CA LEU A 9 3.20 -1.07 -5.99
C LEU A 9 3.68 -0.76 -4.57
N MET A 10 3.68 -1.76 -3.68
CA MET A 10 4.13 -1.60 -2.30
C MET A 10 5.62 -1.31 -2.23
N TRP A 11 6.44 -1.98 -3.04
CA TRP A 11 7.88 -1.72 -3.14
C TRP A 11 8.17 -0.28 -3.59
N GLU A 12 7.54 0.16 -4.68
CA GLU A 12 7.81 1.48 -5.27
C GLU A 12 7.24 2.65 -4.47
N ARG A 13 6.05 2.48 -3.86
CA ARG A 13 5.27 3.60 -3.31
C ARG A 13 5.18 3.59 -1.78
N ALA A 14 5.35 2.43 -1.16
CA ALA A 14 5.29 2.23 0.28
C ALA A 14 6.58 1.59 0.86
N GLY A 15 7.66 1.55 0.08
CA GLY A 15 8.96 1.00 0.47
C GLY A 15 9.72 1.86 1.49
N ILE A 16 11.07 1.87 1.38
CA ILE A 16 11.96 2.54 2.34
C ILE A 16 11.72 4.05 2.35
N ILE A 17 11.73 4.67 1.17
CA ILE A 17 11.51 6.11 0.99
C ILE A 17 10.06 6.32 0.56
N ARG A 18 9.36 7.18 1.29
CA ARG A 18 7.93 7.43 1.05
C ARG A 18 7.70 8.89 0.72
N ARG A 19 6.79 9.14 -0.22
CA ARG A 19 6.28 10.47 -0.53
C ARG A 19 4.78 10.45 -0.38
N ARG A 20 4.21 11.51 0.20
CA ARG A 20 2.75 11.56 0.46
C ARG A 20 1.90 11.35 -0.80
N LYS A 21 2.36 11.86 -1.95
CA LYS A 21 1.68 11.67 -3.25
C LYS A 21 1.66 10.21 -3.70
N ASP A 22 2.74 9.48 -3.45
CA ASP A 22 2.90 8.09 -3.88
C ASP A 22 2.10 7.15 -2.99
N LEU A 23 2.11 7.40 -1.68
CA LEU A 23 1.24 6.70 -0.73
C LEU A 23 -0.25 6.89 -1.05
N LYS A 24 -0.69 8.10 -1.43
CA LYS A 24 -2.07 8.34 -1.86
C LYS A 24 -2.42 7.51 -3.11
N LYS A 25 -1.55 7.50 -4.11
CA LYS A 25 -1.76 6.69 -5.33
C LYS A 25 -1.86 5.20 -5.00
N ALA A 26 -0.99 4.70 -4.11
CA ALA A 26 -1.04 3.32 -3.67
C ALA A 26 -2.35 2.99 -2.95
N PHE A 27 -2.80 3.85 -2.03
CA PHE A 27 -4.06 3.68 -1.31
C PHE A 27 -5.26 3.56 -2.25
N GLU A 28 -5.37 4.47 -3.21
CA GLU A 28 -6.46 4.45 -4.19
C GLU A 28 -6.42 3.19 -5.07
N GLN A 29 -5.23 2.78 -5.51
CA GLN A 29 -5.09 1.58 -6.33
C GLN A 29 -5.43 0.30 -5.56
N ILE A 30 -5.02 0.19 -4.30
CA ILE A 30 -5.35 -0.96 -3.44
C ILE A 30 -6.87 -1.02 -3.21
N LYS A 31 -7.52 0.11 -2.91
CA LYS A 31 -8.98 0.16 -2.78
C LYS A 31 -9.71 -0.28 -4.05
N LYS A 32 -9.21 0.11 -5.23
CA LYS A 32 -9.75 -0.34 -6.52
C LYS A 32 -9.65 -1.86 -6.68
N TRP A 33 -8.56 -2.46 -6.25
CA TRP A 33 -8.43 -3.92 -6.26
C TRP A 33 -9.32 -4.59 -5.22
N GLU A 34 -9.45 -4.06 -4.00
CA GLU A 34 -10.33 -4.63 -2.95
C GLU A 34 -11.81 -4.72 -3.39
N MET A 35 -12.28 -3.86 -4.30
CA MET A 35 -13.64 -3.93 -4.83
C MET A 35 -13.86 -5.09 -5.83
N GLN A 36 -12.80 -5.74 -6.29
CA GLN A 36 -12.92 -6.86 -7.23
C GLN A 36 -13.24 -8.15 -6.48
N LYS A 37 -14.16 -8.95 -7.04
CA LYS A 37 -14.46 -10.27 -6.48
C LYS A 37 -13.24 -11.17 -6.67
N MET A 38 -12.67 -11.65 -5.56
CA MET A 38 -11.52 -12.56 -5.54
C MET A 38 -11.83 -13.79 -4.71
N GLU A 39 -11.56 -14.96 -5.28
CA GLU A 39 -11.68 -16.24 -4.58
C GLU A 39 -10.43 -16.54 -3.73
N ASP A 40 -9.26 -16.07 -4.17
CA ASP A 40 -7.99 -16.18 -3.46
C ASP A 40 -8.03 -15.40 -2.13
N VAL A 41 -8.13 -16.13 -1.01
CA VAL A 41 -8.18 -15.57 0.35
C VAL A 41 -6.87 -14.89 0.71
N GLU A 42 -5.75 -15.43 0.27
CA GLU A 42 -4.43 -14.89 0.58
C GLU A 42 -4.26 -13.53 -0.09
N LEU A 43 -4.64 -13.40 -1.37
CA LEU A 43 -4.60 -12.12 -2.07
C LEU A 43 -5.50 -11.07 -1.42
N ARG A 44 -6.70 -11.45 -0.95
CA ARG A 44 -7.59 -10.55 -0.19
C ARG A 44 -6.92 -10.05 1.09
N ASN A 45 -6.27 -10.93 1.82
CA ASN A 45 -5.53 -10.57 3.03
C ASN A 45 -4.34 -9.66 2.73
N MET A 46 -3.58 -9.93 1.66
CA MET A 46 -2.49 -9.07 1.23
C MET A 46 -2.98 -7.65 0.90
N LEU A 47 -4.11 -7.51 0.20
CA LEU A 47 -4.71 -6.21 -0.13
C LEU A 47 -5.13 -5.46 1.14
N LEU A 48 -5.82 -6.15 2.06
CA LEU A 48 -6.25 -5.58 3.34
C LEU A 48 -5.05 -5.04 4.14
N VAL A 49 -4.03 -5.87 4.37
CA VAL A 49 -2.85 -5.47 5.14
C VAL A 49 -2.09 -4.35 4.43
N SER A 50 -1.96 -4.43 3.11
CA SER A 50 -1.31 -3.37 2.32
C SER A 50 -2.03 -2.03 2.45
N ARG A 51 -3.37 -2.01 2.41
CA ARG A 51 -4.15 -0.79 2.64
C ARG A 51 -3.90 -0.23 4.04
N LEU A 52 -3.95 -1.08 5.07
CA LEU A 52 -3.72 -0.66 6.46
C LEU A 52 -2.32 -0.06 6.66
N ILE A 53 -1.29 -0.67 6.06
CA ILE A 53 0.08 -0.15 6.07
C ILE A 53 0.13 1.24 5.42
N VAL A 54 -0.43 1.39 4.22
CA VAL A 54 -0.40 2.68 3.49
C VAL A 54 -1.19 3.75 4.23
N GLU A 55 -2.35 3.40 4.81
CA GLU A 55 -3.16 4.32 5.60
C GLU A 55 -2.41 4.79 6.86
N ALA A 56 -1.77 3.87 7.59
CA ALA A 56 -0.93 4.20 8.74
C ALA A 56 0.27 5.07 8.35
N ALA A 57 0.87 4.83 7.18
CA ALA A 57 1.94 5.66 6.64
C ALA A 57 1.45 7.07 6.27
N LEU A 58 0.25 7.21 5.69
CA LEU A 58 -0.34 8.52 5.37
C LEU A 58 -0.68 9.35 6.61
N LYS A 59 -1.10 8.69 7.71
CA LYS A 59 -1.44 9.36 8.97
C LYS A 59 -0.21 9.99 9.65
N ARG A 60 0.98 9.46 9.41
CA ARG A 60 2.23 9.95 10.01
C ARG A 60 2.94 10.93 9.08
N LYS A 61 3.04 12.17 9.54
CA LYS A 61 3.59 13.29 8.74
C LYS A 61 5.09 13.53 8.98
N LYS A 62 5.72 12.76 9.87
CA LYS A 62 7.12 12.94 10.28
C LYS A 62 7.86 11.62 10.23
N SER A 63 9.13 11.68 9.83
CA SER A 63 10.01 10.51 9.81
C SER A 63 10.34 10.02 11.22
N LEU A 64 10.31 8.70 11.42
CA LEU A 64 10.73 8.05 12.65
C LEU A 64 11.10 6.58 12.38
N GLY A 65 12.34 6.19 12.70
CA GLY A 65 12.83 4.83 12.48
C GLY A 65 12.64 4.38 11.02
N CYS A 66 12.07 3.20 10.81
CA CYS A 66 11.79 2.63 9.48
C CYS A 66 10.67 3.35 8.70
N HIS A 67 10.13 4.45 9.22
CA HIS A 67 9.21 5.30 8.49
C HIS A 67 9.91 6.58 8.06
N PHE A 68 10.42 6.60 6.83
CA PHE A 68 11.07 7.77 6.24
C PHE A 68 10.17 8.41 5.16
N VAL A 69 9.77 9.65 5.40
CA VAL A 69 8.93 10.45 4.50
C VAL A 69 9.70 11.68 4.03
N LEU A 70 9.66 11.90 2.71
CA LEU A 70 10.10 13.13 2.04
C LEU A 70 8.97 14.14 1.91
#